data_AF-A0A9P5RIB3-F1
#
_entry.id   AF-A0A9P5RIB3-F1
#
_cell.length_a   1.000
_cell.length_b   1.000
_cell.length_c   1.000
_cell.angle_alpha   90.00
_cell.angle_beta   90.00
_cell.angle_gamma   90.00
#
_symmetry.space_group_name_H-M   'P 1'
#
loop_
_entity.id
_entity.type
_entity.pdbx_description
1 polymer ?
#
loop_
_entity_poly.entity_id
_entity_poly.type
_entity_poly.pdbx_seq_one_letter_code
_entity_poly.pdbx_strand_id
1 'polypeptide(L)'
;MVQFFDNISDDHAEWIRRQKIFFVGTAPLDGRGTVNNSPKGYDCLRILSPNQVCYLEMSGSGIETQSHLEENGRITIMLLAFEGAPRIMRLMGTGRVVRVDSPEFNTLMEKHYEGSELARASGKRAIILMDVLKVSTSCGYGVPFYEYKGSRTTLVDTWAKRDEERVKEYWRTINKFSLDGLPGMRHELLGAEYVGKNRGPGPIVLPGESWSVILKSWLQESPAPANAAYLVAGAVIGGVVSHIYSRRR
;
A
#
# COMPACT_ATOMS: atom_id res chain seq x y z
N MET A 1 -9.83 9.34 -26.08
CA MET A 1 -11.11 8.82 -25.54
C MET A 1 -10.78 7.75 -24.52
N VAL A 2 -11.59 7.61 -23.45
CA VAL A 2 -11.44 6.49 -22.51
C VAL A 2 -11.85 5.20 -23.23
N GLN A 3 -11.07 4.13 -23.09
CA GLN A 3 -11.42 2.80 -23.58
C GLN A 3 -11.53 1.84 -22.41
N PHE A 4 -12.39 0.83 -22.56
CA PHE A 4 -12.66 -0.17 -21.55
C PHE A 4 -12.49 -1.57 -22.13
N PHE A 5 -11.94 -2.47 -21.33
CA PHE A 5 -11.68 -3.85 -21.70
C PHE A 5 -12.06 -4.77 -20.54
N ASP A 6 -12.41 -6.02 -20.85
CA ASP A 6 -12.80 -7.01 -19.85
C ASP A 6 -11.60 -7.71 -19.20
N ASN A 7 -10.41 -7.57 -19.80
CA ASN A 7 -9.18 -8.18 -19.32
C ASN A 7 -7.93 -7.41 -19.78
N ILE A 8 -6.79 -7.81 -19.24
CA ILE A 8 -5.45 -7.37 -19.62
C ILE A 8 -5.08 -8.12 -20.91
N SER A 9 -5.00 -7.41 -22.03
CA SER A 9 -4.46 -7.94 -23.28
C SER A 9 -2.92 -8.04 -23.21
N ASP A 10 -2.32 -8.70 -24.19
CA ASP A 10 -0.85 -8.80 -24.28
C ASP A 10 -0.18 -7.42 -24.39
N ASP A 11 -0.76 -6.51 -25.18
CA ASP A 11 -0.30 -5.12 -25.29
C ASP A 11 -0.39 -4.36 -23.95
N HIS A 12 -1.47 -4.61 -23.18
CA HIS A 12 -1.59 -4.06 -21.84
C HIS A 12 -0.50 -4.62 -20.92
N ALA A 13 -0.29 -5.93 -20.96
CA ALA A 13 0.68 -6.61 -20.11
C ALA A 13 2.12 -6.15 -20.40
N GLU A 14 2.49 -6.01 -21.68
CA GLU A 14 3.79 -5.50 -22.08
C GLU A 14 4.00 -4.06 -21.59
N TRP A 15 2.99 -3.21 -21.73
CA TRP A 15 3.05 -1.83 -21.25
C TRP A 15 3.14 -1.75 -19.73
N ILE A 16 2.38 -2.55 -18.98
CA ILE A 16 2.42 -2.60 -17.50
C ILE A 16 3.83 -2.97 -17.02
N ARG A 17 4.48 -3.97 -17.62
CA ARG A 17 5.82 -4.44 -17.21
C ARG A 17 6.91 -3.38 -17.31
N ARG A 18 6.73 -2.35 -18.14
CA ARG A 18 7.69 -1.24 -18.26
C ARG A 18 7.59 -0.23 -17.13
N GLN A 19 6.44 -0.16 -16.46
CA GLN A 19 6.19 0.87 -15.45
C GLN A 19 7.01 0.61 -14.19
N LYS A 20 7.59 1.67 -13.63
CA LYS A 20 8.43 1.61 -12.41
C LYS A 20 7.69 1.99 -11.14
N ILE A 21 6.46 2.49 -11.29
CA ILE A 21 5.60 2.94 -10.21
C ILE A 21 4.14 2.72 -10.60
N PHE A 22 3.32 2.36 -9.62
CA PHE A 22 1.87 2.30 -9.73
C PHE A 22 1.22 2.83 -8.46
N PHE A 23 -0.08 3.07 -8.51
CA PHE A 23 -0.86 3.67 -7.43
C PHE A 23 -2.00 2.73 -7.07
N VAL A 24 -2.20 2.50 -5.77
CA VAL A 24 -3.23 1.61 -5.26
C VAL A 24 -4.29 2.44 -4.55
N GLY A 25 -5.50 2.46 -5.12
CA GLY A 25 -6.68 3.09 -4.54
C GLY A 25 -7.57 2.08 -3.81
N THR A 26 -7.93 2.36 -2.56
CA THR A 26 -8.91 1.60 -1.77
C THR A 26 -9.74 2.55 -0.91
N ALA A 27 -10.93 2.13 -0.49
CA ALA A 27 -11.79 2.91 0.40
C ALA A 27 -12.63 2.00 1.31
N PRO A 28 -12.90 2.42 2.56
CA PRO A 28 -13.79 1.69 3.45
C PRO A 28 -15.25 1.80 2.98
N LEU A 29 -16.15 1.01 3.59
CA LEU A 29 -17.58 1.05 3.30
C LEU A 29 -18.28 2.28 3.89
N ASP A 30 -17.83 2.79 5.05
CA ASP A 30 -18.38 4.04 5.60
C ASP A 30 -18.11 5.19 4.62
N GLY A 31 -19.16 5.84 4.12
CA GLY A 31 -19.06 6.98 3.22
C GLY A 31 -18.38 8.21 3.83
N ARG A 32 -18.14 8.23 5.14
CA ARG A 32 -17.33 9.23 5.85
C ARG A 32 -15.87 8.80 6.03
N GLY A 33 -15.55 7.55 5.73
CA GLY A 33 -14.20 7.02 5.86
C GLY A 33 -13.24 7.56 4.81
N THR A 34 -11.96 7.36 5.06
CA THR A 34 -10.87 7.97 4.32
C THR A 34 -10.51 7.15 3.09
N VAL A 35 -10.48 7.80 1.92
CA VAL A 35 -9.98 7.15 0.69
C VAL A 35 -8.46 7.08 0.74
N ASN A 36 -7.92 5.88 0.55
CA ASN A 36 -6.49 5.64 0.47
C ASN A 36 -6.02 5.64 -1.00
N ASN A 37 -4.87 6.27 -1.24
CA ASN A 37 -4.15 6.21 -2.51
C ASN A 37 -2.66 6.09 -2.26
N SER A 38 -2.13 4.87 -2.40
CA SER A 38 -0.76 4.53 -2.02
C SER A 38 0.12 4.28 -3.25
N PRO A 39 1.18 5.08 -3.50
CA PRO A 39 2.16 4.76 -4.53
C PRO A 39 3.00 3.54 -4.12
N LYS A 40 3.30 2.69 -5.09
CA LYS A 40 4.16 1.52 -4.95
C LYS A 40 5.22 1.56 -6.04
N GLY A 41 6.47 1.27 -5.66
CA GLY A 41 7.59 1.11 -6.58
C GLY A 41 8.20 -0.28 -6.44
N TYR A 42 9.45 -0.44 -6.89
CA TYR A 42 10.16 -1.71 -6.99
C TYR A 42 9.58 -2.67 -8.03
N ASP A 43 10.34 -3.71 -8.36
CA ASP A 43 9.88 -4.85 -9.16
C ASP A 43 8.92 -5.75 -8.37
N CYS A 44 7.74 -5.22 -7.99
CA CYS A 44 6.79 -5.92 -7.12
C CYS A 44 5.44 -6.29 -7.76
N LEU A 45 5.05 -5.71 -8.91
CA LEU A 45 3.79 -6.01 -9.58
C LEU A 45 3.96 -7.16 -10.59
N ARG A 46 3.07 -8.16 -10.53
CA ARG A 46 3.06 -9.34 -11.39
C ARG A 46 1.69 -9.53 -12.03
N ILE A 47 1.69 -9.91 -13.30
CA ILE A 47 0.48 -10.33 -14.02
C ILE A 47 0.46 -11.86 -14.01
N LEU A 48 -0.57 -12.44 -13.41
CA LEU A 48 -0.71 -13.88 -13.24
C LEU A 48 -1.55 -14.50 -14.36
N SER A 49 -2.54 -13.76 -14.85
CA SER A 49 -3.40 -14.11 -15.97
C SER A 49 -4.02 -12.83 -16.56
N PRO A 50 -4.77 -12.90 -17.68
CA PRO A 50 -5.49 -11.74 -18.22
C PRO A 50 -6.45 -11.06 -17.21
N ASN A 51 -6.90 -11.79 -16.19
CA ASN A 51 -7.84 -11.30 -15.18
C ASN A 51 -7.28 -11.33 -13.75
N GLN A 52 -5.98 -11.52 -13.58
CA GLN A 52 -5.41 -11.57 -12.24
C GLN A 52 -4.01 -10.97 -12.18
N VAL A 53 -3.80 -10.12 -11.19
CA VAL A 53 -2.51 -9.52 -10.86
C VAL A 53 -2.22 -9.70 -9.38
N CYS A 54 -0.95 -9.62 -9.01
CA CYS A 54 -0.57 -9.49 -7.61
C CYS A 54 0.57 -8.50 -7.42
N TYR A 55 0.70 -7.94 -6.22
CA TYR A 55 1.91 -7.21 -5.86
C TYR A 55 2.43 -7.57 -4.46
N LEU A 56 3.76 -7.63 -4.34
CA LEU A 56 4.43 -7.83 -3.07
C LEU A 56 4.42 -6.53 -2.27
N GLU A 57 3.83 -6.56 -1.08
CA GLU A 57 3.76 -5.45 -0.16
C GLU A 57 4.81 -5.57 0.94
N MET A 58 5.70 -4.57 1.00
CA MET A 58 6.65 -4.39 2.09
C MET A 58 5.99 -3.65 3.26
N SER A 59 6.53 -3.87 4.46
CA SER A 59 6.10 -3.20 5.69
C SER A 59 6.34 -1.70 5.59
N GLY A 60 5.29 -0.91 5.76
CA GLY A 60 5.35 0.54 5.80
C GLY A 60 4.46 1.06 6.93
N SER A 61 4.43 2.38 7.11
CA SER A 61 3.63 3.00 8.18
C SER A 61 2.13 2.80 8.02
N GLY A 62 1.61 2.79 6.80
CA GLY A 62 0.18 2.61 6.52
C GLY A 62 -0.26 1.15 6.43
N ILE A 63 -1.53 0.89 6.76
CA ILE A 63 -2.20 -0.42 6.63
C ILE A 63 -3.59 -0.33 5.94
N GLU A 64 -3.91 0.84 5.37
CA GLU A 64 -5.21 1.12 4.75
C GLU A 64 -5.62 0.10 3.68
N THR A 65 -4.72 -0.23 2.75
CA THR A 65 -5.05 -1.19 1.68
C THR A 65 -5.48 -2.53 2.25
N GLN A 66 -4.72 -3.10 3.19
CA GLN A 66 -5.09 -4.40 3.77
C GLN A 66 -6.42 -4.30 4.53
N SER A 67 -6.60 -3.25 5.32
CA SER A 67 -7.81 -3.07 6.14
C SER A 67 -9.06 -2.92 5.27
N HIS A 68 -8.99 -2.15 4.18
CA HIS A 68 -10.11 -1.99 3.23
C HIS A 68 -10.39 -3.26 2.44
N LEU A 69 -9.35 -4.01 2.07
CA LEU A 69 -9.51 -5.28 1.36
C LEU A 69 -10.17 -6.34 2.25
N GLU A 70 -9.78 -6.41 3.51
CA GLU A 70 -10.37 -7.33 4.50
C GLU A 70 -11.83 -6.98 4.83
N GLU A 71 -12.20 -5.70 4.74
CA GLU A 71 -13.58 -5.27 4.92
C GLU A 71 -14.43 -5.55 3.68
N ASN A 72 -13.97 -5.14 2.49
CA ASN A 72 -14.83 -5.05 1.30
C ASN A 72 -14.16 -5.42 -0.02
N GLY A 73 -12.86 -5.69 -0.03
CA GLY A 73 -12.14 -6.16 -1.21
C GLY A 73 -11.99 -5.13 -2.35
N ARG A 74 -12.55 -3.93 -2.30
CA ARG A 74 -12.53 -3.00 -3.45
C ARG A 74 -11.14 -2.39 -3.64
N ILE A 75 -10.62 -2.52 -4.85
CA ILE A 75 -9.28 -2.03 -5.20
C ILE A 75 -9.22 -1.53 -6.65
N THR A 76 -8.41 -0.51 -6.86
CA THR A 76 -7.98 -0.06 -8.18
C THR A 76 -6.47 0.10 -8.20
N ILE A 77 -5.81 -0.48 -9.20
CA ILE A 77 -4.40 -0.22 -9.49
C ILE A 77 -4.33 0.72 -10.69
N MET A 78 -3.70 1.87 -10.54
CA MET A 78 -3.48 2.85 -11.59
C MET A 78 -2.00 2.94 -11.96
N LEU A 79 -1.71 2.98 -13.26
CA LEU A 79 -0.39 3.19 -13.82
C LEU A 79 -0.38 4.39 -14.77
N LEU A 80 0.76 5.07 -14.87
CA LEU A 80 0.93 6.28 -15.67
C LEU A 80 2.18 6.14 -16.55
N ALA A 81 2.08 6.53 -17.81
CA ALA A 81 3.26 6.71 -18.66
C ALA A 81 3.97 8.00 -18.26
N PHE A 82 5.18 7.87 -17.72
CA PHE A 82 6.10 8.99 -17.48
C PHE A 82 7.14 9.17 -18.59
N GLU A 83 7.14 8.27 -19.56
CA GLU A 83 7.99 8.25 -20.75
C GLU A 83 7.17 7.84 -21.97
N GLY A 84 7.62 8.21 -23.17
CA GLY A 84 6.98 7.82 -24.42
C GLY A 84 5.57 8.39 -24.61
N ALA A 85 4.70 7.63 -25.27
CA ALA A 85 3.33 8.07 -25.55
C ALA A 85 2.48 8.13 -24.27
N PRO A 86 1.70 9.21 -24.07
CA PRO A 86 0.96 9.43 -22.83
C PRO A 86 -0.17 8.39 -22.69
N ARG A 87 -0.27 7.79 -21.50
CA ARG A 87 -1.27 6.78 -21.15
C ARG A 87 -1.49 6.74 -19.65
N ILE A 88 -2.75 6.64 -19.25
CA ILE A 88 -3.17 6.26 -17.91
C ILE A 88 -3.94 4.95 -18.04
N MET A 89 -3.55 3.93 -17.27
CA MET A 89 -4.25 2.65 -17.21
C MET A 89 -4.77 2.43 -15.79
N ARG A 90 -5.98 1.89 -15.68
CA ARG A 90 -6.55 1.43 -14.39
C ARG A 90 -7.00 0.00 -14.52
N LEU A 91 -6.55 -0.84 -13.60
CA LEU A 91 -7.09 -2.15 -13.31
C LEU A 91 -8.08 -1.98 -12.17
N MET A 92 -9.34 -2.34 -12.37
CA MET A 92 -10.41 -2.21 -11.38
C MET A 92 -10.96 -3.59 -11.06
N GLY A 93 -11.21 -3.86 -9.78
CA GLY A 93 -11.71 -5.16 -9.38
C GLY A 93 -11.72 -5.37 -7.88
N THR A 94 -11.60 -6.63 -7.49
CA THR A 94 -11.62 -7.07 -6.10
C THR A 94 -10.28 -7.70 -5.74
N GLY A 95 -9.82 -7.46 -4.52
CA GLY A 95 -8.58 -8.01 -4.02
C GLY A 95 -8.71 -8.66 -2.66
N ARG A 96 -7.69 -9.41 -2.31
CA ARG A 96 -7.53 -10.04 -0.99
C ARG A 96 -6.08 -10.01 -0.56
N VAL A 97 -5.88 -10.11 0.75
CA VAL A 97 -4.56 -10.10 1.37
C VAL A 97 -4.06 -11.54 1.52
N VAL A 98 -2.95 -11.88 0.87
CA VAL A 98 -2.18 -13.09 1.15
C VAL A 98 -1.09 -12.73 2.15
N ARG A 99 -1.26 -13.16 3.39
CA ARG A 99 -0.39 -12.75 4.47
C ARG A 99 0.93 -13.51 4.47
N VAL A 100 2.00 -12.86 4.91
CA VAL A 100 3.37 -13.42 5.00
C VAL A 100 3.46 -14.74 5.77
N ASP A 101 2.51 -14.99 6.65
CA ASP A 101 2.44 -16.16 7.51
C ASP A 101 1.67 -17.35 6.90
N SER A 102 1.10 -17.18 5.71
CA SER A 102 0.34 -18.22 5.03
C SER A 102 1.23 -19.09 4.14
N PRO A 103 0.92 -20.40 3.99
CA PRO A 103 1.60 -21.25 3.01
C PRO A 103 1.49 -20.70 1.58
N GLU A 104 0.36 -20.10 1.23
CA GLU A 104 0.11 -19.49 -0.07
C GLU A 104 1.12 -18.38 -0.39
N PHE A 105 1.52 -17.58 0.61
CA PHE A 105 2.53 -16.54 0.43
C PHE A 105 3.86 -17.13 -0.03
N ASN A 106 4.31 -18.24 0.58
CA ASN A 106 5.55 -18.91 0.20
C ASN A 106 5.48 -19.40 -1.25
N THR A 107 4.37 -20.03 -1.64
CA THR A 107 4.15 -20.48 -3.02
C THR A 107 4.20 -19.32 -4.03
N LEU A 108 3.57 -18.18 -3.72
CA LEU A 108 3.60 -17.01 -4.60
C LEU A 108 4.99 -16.36 -4.66
N MET A 109 5.71 -16.33 -3.53
CA MET A 109 7.09 -15.84 -3.48
C MET A 109 8.02 -16.66 -4.38
N GLU A 110 7.98 -17.98 -4.26
CA GLU A 110 8.78 -18.89 -5.08
C GLU A 110 8.43 -18.73 -6.57
N LYS A 111 7.14 -18.77 -6.90
CA LYS A 111 6.69 -18.78 -8.31
C LYS A 111 6.89 -17.45 -9.04
N HIS A 112 6.78 -16.33 -8.33
CA HIS A 112 6.68 -15.01 -8.98
C HIS A 112 7.73 -13.99 -8.56
N TYR A 113 8.40 -14.18 -7.41
CA TYR A 113 9.27 -13.16 -6.84
C TYR A 113 10.72 -13.60 -6.61
N GLU A 114 11.10 -14.84 -6.92
CA GLU A 114 12.46 -15.35 -6.72
C GLU A 114 13.54 -14.47 -7.36
N GLY A 115 13.29 -13.95 -8.57
CA GLY A 115 14.21 -13.05 -9.29
C GLY A 115 14.02 -11.56 -9.00
N SER A 116 13.11 -11.18 -8.11
CA SER A 116 12.85 -9.76 -7.80
C SER A 116 13.91 -9.17 -6.86
N GLU A 117 14.13 -7.86 -6.93
CA GLU A 117 15.00 -7.15 -5.97
C GLU A 117 14.53 -7.29 -4.51
N LEU A 118 13.25 -7.59 -4.30
CA LEU A 118 12.65 -7.78 -2.99
C LEU A 118 12.69 -9.24 -2.50
N ALA A 119 13.16 -10.20 -3.31
CA ALA A 119 13.17 -11.63 -2.96
C ALA A 119 13.86 -11.90 -1.62
N ARG A 120 15.03 -11.28 -1.42
CA ARG A 120 15.86 -11.45 -0.22
C ARG A 120 15.70 -10.34 0.83
N ALA A 121 14.85 -9.33 0.57
CA ALA A 121 14.66 -8.21 1.48
C ALA A 121 13.87 -8.60 2.75
N SER A 122 14.31 -8.16 3.93
CA SER A 122 13.49 -8.29 5.15
C SER A 122 12.27 -7.37 5.11
N GLY A 123 11.28 -7.63 5.95
CA GLY A 123 10.12 -6.76 6.13
C GLY A 123 9.00 -6.92 5.09
N LYS A 124 8.95 -8.03 4.35
CA LYS A 124 7.77 -8.39 3.55
C LYS A 124 6.56 -8.57 4.47
N ARG A 125 5.41 -8.01 4.09
CA ARG A 125 4.20 -8.01 4.94
C ARG A 125 3.08 -8.86 4.37
N ALA A 126 2.83 -8.74 3.06
CA ALA A 126 1.77 -9.49 2.39
C ALA A 126 2.02 -9.49 0.87
N ILE A 127 1.33 -10.36 0.15
CA ILE A 127 1.08 -10.24 -1.28
C ILE A 127 -0.38 -9.87 -1.44
N ILE A 128 -0.66 -8.80 -2.18
CA ILE A 128 -2.02 -8.40 -2.50
C ILE A 128 -2.39 -9.04 -3.83
N LEU A 129 -3.36 -9.94 -3.82
CA LEU A 129 -3.95 -10.51 -5.03
C LEU A 129 -5.15 -9.67 -5.46
N MET A 130 -5.29 -9.46 -6.75
CA MET A 130 -6.40 -8.73 -7.34
C MET A 130 -6.93 -9.48 -8.56
N ASP A 131 -8.23 -9.79 -8.51
CA ASP A 131 -9.00 -10.21 -9.66
C ASP A 131 -9.47 -8.96 -10.42
N VAL A 132 -9.05 -8.87 -11.67
CA VAL A 132 -9.31 -7.73 -12.55
C VAL A 132 -10.65 -7.95 -13.24
N LEU A 133 -11.61 -7.10 -12.91
CA LEU A 133 -12.95 -7.10 -13.50
C LEU A 133 -13.03 -6.19 -14.73
N LYS A 134 -12.26 -5.11 -14.74
CA LYS A 134 -12.25 -4.15 -15.83
C LYS A 134 -10.90 -3.47 -15.96
N VAL A 135 -10.45 -3.29 -17.20
CA VAL A 135 -9.32 -2.42 -17.54
C VAL A 135 -9.87 -1.16 -18.19
N SER A 136 -9.33 0.00 -17.82
CA SER A 136 -9.56 1.24 -18.56
C SER A 136 -8.25 1.90 -18.98
N THR A 137 -8.24 2.49 -20.17
CA THR A 137 -7.13 3.32 -20.66
C THR A 137 -7.62 4.72 -21.00
N SER A 138 -6.79 5.72 -20.77
CA SER A 138 -7.08 7.13 -21.09
C SER A 138 -5.81 7.89 -21.49
N CYS A 139 -5.96 9.03 -22.17
CA CYS A 139 -4.88 9.67 -22.93
C CYS A 139 -3.79 10.33 -22.10
N GLY A 140 -4.05 10.75 -20.87
CA GLY A 140 -2.99 11.28 -19.98
C GLY A 140 -2.23 12.51 -20.49
N TYR A 141 -2.79 13.33 -21.40
CA TYR A 141 -2.07 14.45 -22.03
C TYR A 141 -1.53 15.52 -21.07
N GLY A 142 -2.08 15.59 -19.85
CA GLY A 142 -1.57 16.48 -18.80
C GLY A 142 -0.55 15.83 -17.85
N VAL A 143 -0.22 14.54 -18.01
CA VAL A 143 0.79 13.86 -17.20
C VAL A 143 2.17 14.27 -17.74
N PRO A 144 3.03 14.92 -16.93
CA PRO A 144 4.33 15.35 -17.40
C PRO A 144 5.30 14.18 -17.51
N PHE A 145 6.37 14.40 -18.29
CA PHE A 145 7.49 13.47 -18.34
C PHE A 145 8.28 13.47 -17.04
N TYR A 146 8.81 12.31 -16.66
CA TYR A 146 9.81 12.16 -15.61
C TYR A 146 10.89 11.17 -16.04
N GLU A 147 12.10 11.41 -15.56
CA GLU A 147 13.23 10.50 -15.73
C GLU A 147 13.38 9.59 -14.50
N TYR A 148 13.47 8.27 -14.74
CA TYR A 148 13.70 7.31 -13.67
C TYR A 148 15.18 7.27 -13.28
N LYS A 149 15.48 7.63 -12.03
CA LYS A 149 16.85 7.65 -11.49
C LYS A 149 17.22 6.42 -10.65
N GLY A 150 16.30 5.47 -10.47
CA GLY A 150 16.49 4.28 -9.63
C GLY A 150 15.51 4.20 -8.45
N SER A 151 15.46 3.01 -7.84
CA SER A 151 14.65 2.71 -6.65
C SER A 151 15.26 3.36 -5.40
N ARG A 152 14.42 3.79 -4.45
CA ARG A 152 14.90 4.20 -3.12
C ARG A 152 15.33 2.97 -2.32
N THR A 153 16.46 3.02 -1.62
CA THR A 153 16.92 1.90 -0.78
C THR A 153 16.37 1.97 0.65
N THR A 154 15.93 3.14 1.10
CA THR A 154 15.58 3.43 2.50
C THR A 154 14.65 2.40 3.13
N LEU A 155 13.65 1.93 2.40
CA LEU A 155 12.71 0.93 2.92
C LEU A 155 13.40 -0.41 3.21
N VAL A 156 14.15 -0.92 2.23
CA VAL A 156 14.89 -2.18 2.33
C VAL A 156 15.97 -2.06 3.41
N ASP A 157 16.73 -0.97 3.43
CA ASP A 157 17.79 -0.72 4.42
C ASP A 157 17.24 -0.62 5.85
N THR A 158 16.05 -0.05 6.02
CA THR A 158 15.38 0.06 7.33
C THR A 158 15.04 -1.32 7.88
N TRP A 159 14.49 -2.20 7.03
CA TRP A 159 14.08 -3.53 7.45
C TRP A 159 15.24 -4.52 7.55
N ALA A 160 16.30 -4.35 6.77
CA ALA A 160 17.51 -5.18 6.88
C ALA A 160 18.20 -5.05 8.25
N LYS A 161 18.01 -3.93 8.95
CA LYS A 161 18.58 -3.65 10.28
C LYS A 161 17.74 -4.21 11.44
N ARG A 162 16.58 -4.81 11.17
CA ARG A 162 15.64 -5.31 12.19
C ARG A 162 15.55 -6.82 12.09
N ASP A 163 15.57 -7.47 13.25
CA ASP A 163 15.21 -8.88 13.35
C ASP A 163 13.71 -9.08 13.14
N GLU A 164 13.31 -10.35 13.02
CA GLU A 164 11.92 -10.73 12.77
C GLU A 164 10.97 -10.28 13.91
N GLU A 165 11.44 -10.31 15.15
CA GLU A 165 10.63 -9.89 16.30
C GLU A 165 10.34 -8.39 16.30
N ARG A 166 11.32 -7.56 15.94
CA ARG A 166 11.11 -6.11 15.75
C ARG A 166 10.17 -5.81 14.59
N VAL A 167 10.17 -6.63 13.54
CA VAL A 167 9.20 -6.51 12.44
C VAL A 167 7.79 -6.82 12.93
N LYS A 168 7.61 -7.94 13.64
CA LYS A 168 6.32 -8.32 14.24
C LYS A 168 5.83 -7.27 15.23
N GLU A 169 6.72 -6.72 16.05
CA GLU A 169 6.36 -5.68 17.01
C GLU A 169 5.88 -4.40 16.32
N TYR A 170 6.54 -4.02 15.21
CA TYR A 170 6.05 -2.92 14.39
C TYR A 170 4.66 -3.17 13.84
N TRP A 171 4.35 -4.41 13.42
CA TRP A 171 3.00 -4.75 12.97
C TRP A 171 1.96 -4.67 14.09
N ARG A 172 2.31 -5.12 15.31
CA ARG A 172 1.45 -5.08 16.50
C ARG A 172 1.12 -3.66 16.96
N THR A 173 2.04 -2.74 16.76
CA THR A 173 1.93 -1.37 17.26
C THR A 173 1.44 -0.42 16.18
N ILE A 174 2.12 -0.37 15.03
CA ILE A 174 1.90 0.63 13.99
C ILE A 174 0.89 0.18 12.94
N ASN A 175 0.88 -1.11 12.57
CA ASN A 175 -0.03 -1.62 11.52
C ASN A 175 -1.27 -2.33 12.07
N LYS A 176 -1.62 -2.05 13.34
CA LYS A 176 -2.76 -2.69 13.99
C LYS A 176 -4.11 -2.23 13.44
N PHE A 177 -4.24 -0.94 13.15
CA PHE A 177 -5.47 -0.32 12.68
C PHE A 177 -5.23 0.68 11.56
N SER A 178 -6.21 0.81 10.68
CA SER A 178 -6.29 1.88 9.69
C SER A 178 -6.61 3.23 10.35
N LEU A 179 -6.55 4.32 9.57
CA LEU A 179 -6.93 5.67 10.03
C LEU A 179 -8.38 5.74 10.49
N ASP A 180 -9.26 4.96 9.88
CA ASP A 180 -10.68 4.88 10.23
C ASP A 180 -10.97 3.80 11.29
N GLY A 181 -9.93 3.22 11.90
CA GLY A 181 -10.04 2.23 12.97
C GLY A 181 -10.36 0.81 12.49
N LEU A 182 -10.27 0.53 11.18
CA LEU A 182 -10.47 -0.83 10.66
C LEU A 182 -9.30 -1.74 11.06
N PRO A 183 -9.55 -3.03 11.36
CA PRO A 183 -8.49 -3.97 11.64
C PRO A 183 -7.50 -4.08 10.48
N GLY A 184 -6.22 -3.88 10.76
CA GLY A 184 -5.13 -4.07 9.82
C GLY A 184 -4.50 -5.45 9.99
N MET A 185 -3.25 -5.50 10.47
CA MET A 185 -2.57 -6.76 10.76
C MET A 185 -3.28 -7.54 11.88
N ARG A 186 -4.11 -8.53 11.50
CA ARG A 186 -4.76 -9.46 12.44
C ARG A 186 -3.75 -10.45 13.05
N HIS A 187 -3.98 -10.83 14.31
CA HIS A 187 -2.98 -11.27 15.30
C HIS A 187 -3.10 -12.75 15.69
N GLU A 188 -3.67 -13.62 14.84
CA GLU A 188 -3.87 -15.05 15.15
C GLU A 188 -2.55 -15.83 15.36
N LEU A 189 -1.39 -15.23 15.08
CA LEU A 189 -0.05 -15.81 15.27
C LEU A 189 0.80 -15.13 16.33
N LEU A 190 0.19 -14.35 17.20
CA LEU A 190 0.91 -13.51 18.13
C LEU A 190 0.44 -13.76 19.59
N GLY A 191 -0.30 -14.86 19.81
CA GLY A 191 -0.72 -15.37 21.12
C GLY A 191 -2.22 -15.74 21.19
N ALA A 192 -2.58 -16.81 21.90
CA ALA A 192 -3.97 -17.26 22.07
C ALA A 192 -4.84 -16.25 22.83
N GLU A 193 -4.23 -15.35 23.61
CA GLU A 193 -4.87 -14.32 24.41
C GLU A 193 -5.49 -13.17 23.58
N TYR A 194 -5.19 -13.12 22.28
CA TYR A 194 -5.73 -12.13 21.34
C TYR A 194 -6.70 -12.73 20.31
N VAL A 195 -6.88 -14.06 20.30
CA VAL A 195 -7.91 -14.75 19.54
C VAL A 195 -9.27 -14.52 20.22
N GLY A 196 -10.27 -14.02 19.49
CA GLY A 196 -11.64 -13.94 20.00
C GLY A 196 -12.04 -12.68 20.78
N LYS A 197 -11.19 -11.63 20.88
CA LYS A 197 -11.63 -10.27 21.30
C LYS A 197 -12.15 -9.43 20.12
N ASN A 198 -12.85 -10.10 19.19
CA ASN A 198 -13.67 -9.47 18.17
C ASN A 198 -14.93 -8.88 18.81
N ARG A 199 -14.84 -7.63 19.27
CA ARG A 199 -15.97 -6.71 19.36
C ARG A 199 -15.48 -5.31 19.01
N GLY A 200 -15.62 -4.89 17.75
CA GLY A 200 -16.06 -3.51 17.51
C GLY A 200 -17.50 -3.45 18.03
N PRO A 201 -17.88 -2.49 18.90
CA PRO A 201 -18.02 -1.09 18.49
C PRO A 201 -17.58 -0.11 19.60
N GLY A 202 -16.64 0.78 19.29
CA GLY A 202 -16.38 1.99 20.08
C GLY A 202 -16.47 3.21 19.15
N PRO A 203 -16.78 4.41 19.66
CA PRO A 203 -16.60 5.63 18.88
C PRO A 203 -15.17 5.65 18.35
N ILE A 204 -15.01 6.12 17.11
CA ILE A 204 -13.71 6.40 16.49
C ILE A 204 -12.91 7.25 17.48
N VAL A 205 -11.94 6.65 18.16
CA VAL A 205 -10.90 7.39 18.85
C VAL A 205 -9.84 7.63 17.78
N LEU A 206 -9.99 8.74 17.06
CA LEU A 206 -8.82 9.35 16.42
C LEU A 206 -7.74 9.39 17.51
N PRO A 207 -6.48 9.00 17.23
CA PRO A 207 -5.40 9.22 18.17
C PRO A 207 -5.49 10.68 18.66
N GLY A 208 -5.91 10.86 19.92
CA GLY A 208 -5.94 12.17 20.56
C GLY A 208 -4.54 12.78 20.63
N GLU A 209 -3.53 11.97 20.33
CA GLU A 209 -2.20 12.41 20.01
C GLU A 209 -2.10 12.65 18.50
N SER A 210 -2.19 13.93 18.16
CA SER A 210 -1.74 14.52 16.91
C SER A 210 -0.66 13.67 16.24
N TRP A 211 -0.76 13.46 14.91
CA TRP A 211 0.31 12.89 14.07
C TRP A 211 1.73 13.36 14.45
N SER A 212 1.86 14.55 15.03
CA SER A 212 3.09 15.07 15.61
C SER A 212 3.74 14.17 16.68
N VAL A 213 3.00 13.41 17.47
CA VAL A 213 3.55 12.54 18.52
C VAL A 213 4.11 11.24 17.93
N ILE A 214 3.37 10.60 17.01
CA ILE A 214 3.84 9.43 16.26
C ILE A 214 5.08 9.80 15.43
N LEU A 215 5.07 10.97 14.78
CA LEU A 215 6.25 11.48 14.07
C LEU A 215 7.41 11.83 15.00
N LYS A 216 7.15 12.39 16.19
CA LYS A 216 8.19 12.72 17.17
C LYS A 216 8.88 11.46 17.71
N SER A 217 8.13 10.41 18.02
CA SER A 217 8.71 9.12 18.42
C SER A 217 9.58 8.57 17.28
N TRP A 218 9.13 8.67 16.03
CA TRP A 218 9.88 8.21 14.88
C TRP A 218 11.17 9.02 14.61
N LEU A 219 11.13 10.34 14.81
CA LEU A 219 12.28 11.23 14.70
C LEU A 219 13.29 11.06 15.84
N GLN A 220 12.83 10.69 17.04
CA GLN A 220 13.69 10.42 18.19
C GLN A 220 14.42 9.08 18.09
N GLU A 221 13.85 8.09 17.39
CA GLU A 221 14.40 6.74 17.26
C GLU A 221 15.22 6.49 15.98
N SER A 222 15.31 7.45 15.05
CA SER A 222 16.06 7.28 13.80
C SER A 222 16.92 8.50 13.47
N PRO A 223 18.25 8.38 13.36
CA PRO A 223 19.08 9.43 12.80
C PRO A 223 18.89 9.42 11.28
N ALA A 224 17.84 10.09 10.78
CA ALA A 224 17.60 10.20 9.34
C ALA A 224 18.09 11.57 8.82
N PRO A 225 18.80 11.60 7.66
CA PRO A 225 19.37 12.80 7.06
C PRO A 225 18.28 13.76 6.54
N ALA A 226 18.68 15.00 6.25
CA ALA A 226 17.87 16.17 5.92
C ALA A 226 16.72 16.01 4.90
N ASN A 227 16.66 14.90 4.17
CA ASN A 227 15.60 14.61 3.18
C ASN A 227 14.30 14.06 3.80
N ALA A 228 14.29 13.65 5.07
CA ALA A 228 13.07 13.29 5.79
C ALA A 228 12.15 14.51 6.05
N ALA A 229 12.72 15.72 6.13
CA ALA A 229 11.98 16.95 6.39
C ALA A 229 10.92 17.27 5.31
N TYR A 230 11.10 16.82 4.06
CA TYR A 230 10.13 17.02 2.99
C TYR A 230 8.88 16.15 3.12
N LEU A 231 9.01 14.93 3.68
CA LEU A 231 7.84 14.09 4.01
C LEU A 231 7.07 14.66 5.20
N VAL A 232 7.79 15.26 6.16
CA VAL A 232 7.20 15.94 7.32
C VAL A 232 6.44 17.20 6.88
N ALA A 233 6.98 18.00 5.96
CA ALA A 233 6.31 19.19 5.45
C ALA A 233 4.97 18.88 4.76
N GLY A 234 4.90 17.80 3.98
CA GLY A 234 3.65 17.33 3.37
C GLY A 234 2.60 16.88 4.39
N ALA A 235 3.02 16.18 5.46
CA ALA A 235 2.13 15.74 6.54
C ALA A 235 1.66 16.90 7.44
N VAL A 236 2.52 17.89 7.70
CA VAL A 236 2.19 19.07 8.51
C VAL A 236 1.18 19.98 7.80
N ILE A 237 1.32 20.18 6.49
CA ILE A 237 0.34 20.97 5.71
C ILE A 237 -1.02 20.25 5.70
N GLY A 238 -1.05 18.92 5.52
CA GLY A 238 -2.28 18.13 5.59
C GLY A 238 -2.95 18.18 6.98
N GLY A 239 -2.17 18.11 8.05
CA GLY A 239 -2.66 18.21 9.43
C GLY A 239 -3.23 19.58 9.79
N VAL A 240 -2.59 20.67 9.33
CA VAL A 240 -3.06 22.04 9.57
C VAL A 240 -4.35 22.33 8.81
N VAL A 241 -4.49 21.85 7.57
CA VAL A 241 -5.72 21.98 6.77
C VAL A 241 -6.89 21.22 7.43
N SER A 242 -6.65 20.01 7.95
CA SER A 242 -7.65 19.23 8.69
C SER A 242 -8.07 19.92 9.99
N HIS A 243 -7.12 20.51 10.74
CA HIS A 243 -7.42 21.23 11.98
C HIS A 243 -8.25 22.51 11.73
N ILE A 244 -7.97 23.25 10.66
CA ILE A 244 -8.72 24.47 10.31
C ILE A 244 -10.16 24.13 9.89
N TYR A 245 -10.39 23.03 9.18
CA TYR A 245 -11.74 22.61 8.79
C TYR A 245 -12.58 22.06 9.96
N SER A 246 -11.95 21.43 10.96
CA SER A 246 -12.64 20.91 12.15
C SER A 246 -13.22 22.00 13.07
N ARG A 247 -12.74 23.24 12.99
CA ARG A 247 -13.20 24.37 13.82
C ARG A 247 -14.27 25.27 13.17
N ARG A 248 -14.70 24.97 11.94
CA ARG A 248 -15.71 25.76 11.19
C ARG A 248 -17.05 25.04 11.02
N ARG A 249 -17.33 23.98 11.79
CA ARG A 249 -18.66 23.38 11.91
C ARG A 249 -19.13 23.41 13.35
#